data_AF-A0A7V6KX63-F1
#
_entry.id   AF-A0A7V6KX63-F1
#
_cell.length_a   1.000
_cell.length_b   1.000
_cell.length_c   1.000
_cell.angle_alpha   90.00
_cell.angle_beta   90.00
_cell.angle_gamma   90.00
#
_symmetry.space_group_name_H-M   'P 1'
#
loop_
_entity.id
_entity.type
_entity.pdbx_description
1 polymer ?
#
loop_
_entity_poly.entity_id
_entity_poly.type
_entity_poly.pdbx_seq_one_letter_code
_entity_poly.pdbx_strand_id
1 'polypeptide(L)'
;MAQQEKPKTDRYLGAIIGAAAGDALGWPNEYNSKNVRRETPKKKQMFQKWLRRDGGRFWAHEEEINPGEYSDDTQLLIATARSLQYGENWNKIFTRIELPAWVTYERGGGGATKRAATTWKEGTNPWSGNNADVVKYFNAGGNGVAMRILPHVFGKEQNPDEVMHQVVLNGIFTHGHPRALIGATLYADALICLSGTTETLGYGELVDVLLKRKDIWGKIPNLQKLDNWLSIADKALKGKYTEIWDAVVGETVELLETAREGLNKGALDIGSGVLEKLGCFDRKINGAGTVTAAAAIYLASKYASNPHQGLTEAAYLNNADTDTLASMLGGLLGMLHGTEFISVSWMDVQDYEYLKKLAYLKPENHDINNMKDVLDYNNPTFNSKLKQLKPGDAIAALPFNTLTVKEKRPNKAYASGAVIHTLKLVSEEGQSIFIKTFEKAPEVKQPQSNITGQGTLPLDKKPDIKEQSYDSRRVAKPVLDANKIRSIANLLPENMPSDQCFFFISDILAELERGVTGRINEEGFDVLINRWRKHNITKWHIERVLKVIYNY
;
A
#
# COMPACT_ATOMS: atom_id res chain seq x y z
N MET A 1 27.11 2.90 -24.80
CA MET A 1 27.20 1.85 -23.77
C MET A 1 25.93 1.01 -23.90
N ALA A 2 26.05 -0.29 -24.15
CA ALA A 2 24.88 -1.17 -24.13
C ALA A 2 24.35 -1.23 -22.69
N GLN A 3 23.06 -0.91 -22.50
CA GLN A 3 22.39 -1.11 -21.21
C GLN A 3 22.46 -2.60 -20.87
N GLN A 4 23.10 -2.95 -19.75
CA GLN A 4 23.02 -4.31 -19.21
C GLN A 4 21.56 -4.63 -18.92
N GLU A 5 21.09 -5.77 -19.42
CA GLU A 5 19.74 -6.27 -19.20
C GLU A 5 19.50 -6.44 -17.69
N LYS A 6 18.58 -5.66 -17.12
CA LYS A 6 18.27 -5.71 -15.70
C LYS A 6 17.65 -7.09 -15.36
N PRO A 7 18.07 -7.75 -14.26
CA PRO A 7 17.43 -8.98 -13.83
C PRO A 7 15.92 -8.77 -13.65
N LYS A 8 15.09 -9.70 -14.15
CA LYS A 8 13.62 -9.59 -14.00
C LYS A 8 13.17 -9.36 -12.56
N THR A 9 13.91 -9.92 -11.61
CA THR A 9 13.65 -9.75 -10.18
C THR A 9 13.82 -8.31 -9.69
N ASP A 10 14.68 -7.51 -10.32
CA ASP A 10 14.80 -6.07 -10.05
C ASP A 10 13.55 -5.30 -10.50
N ARG A 11 12.98 -5.70 -11.65
CA ARG A 11 11.72 -5.16 -12.17
C ARG A 11 10.53 -5.52 -11.27
N TYR A 12 10.45 -6.76 -10.79
CA TYR A 12 9.40 -7.16 -9.86
C TYR A 12 9.48 -6.38 -8.55
N LEU A 13 10.71 -6.15 -8.06
CA LEU A 13 10.95 -5.35 -6.87
C LEU A 13 10.52 -3.89 -7.09
N GLY A 14 10.94 -3.27 -8.20
CA GLY A 14 10.51 -1.94 -8.58
C GLY A 14 8.98 -1.85 -8.69
N ALA A 15 8.34 -2.83 -9.32
CA ALA A 15 6.90 -2.86 -9.54
C ALA A 15 6.10 -2.96 -8.23
N ILE A 16 6.46 -3.87 -7.33
CA ILE A 16 5.70 -4.07 -6.08
C ILE A 16 5.88 -2.89 -5.11
N ILE A 17 7.10 -2.34 -5.00
CA ILE A 17 7.37 -1.17 -4.17
C ILE A 17 6.76 0.08 -4.79
N GLY A 18 6.87 0.22 -6.11
CA GLY A 18 6.26 1.33 -6.85
C GLY A 18 4.75 1.37 -6.66
N ALA A 19 4.07 0.23 -6.72
CA ALA A 19 2.64 0.14 -6.45
C ALA A 19 2.30 0.56 -5.02
N ALA A 20 3.00 0.02 -4.02
CA ALA A 20 2.76 0.37 -2.62
C ALA A 20 3.06 1.85 -2.30
N ALA A 21 4.12 2.41 -2.89
CA ALA A 21 4.46 3.82 -2.76
C ALA A 21 3.43 4.72 -3.46
N GLY A 22 2.96 4.31 -4.64
CA GLY A 22 1.90 5.00 -5.37
C GLY A 22 0.60 5.07 -4.56
N ASP A 23 0.15 3.94 -4.03
CA ASP A 23 -0.98 3.86 -3.09
C ASP A 23 -0.79 4.83 -1.90
N ALA A 24 0.31 4.68 -1.13
CA ALA A 24 0.53 5.49 0.06
C ALA A 24 0.70 7.01 -0.23
N LEU A 25 1.15 7.40 -1.42
CA LEU A 25 1.19 8.79 -1.86
C LEU A 25 -0.20 9.30 -2.31
N GLY A 26 -0.96 8.45 -3.01
CA GLY A 26 -2.24 8.79 -3.63
C GLY A 26 -3.41 8.81 -2.65
N TRP A 27 -3.42 7.90 -1.68
CA TRP A 27 -4.55 7.70 -0.77
C TRP A 27 -4.95 8.93 0.06
N PRO A 28 -4.00 9.73 0.61
CA PRO A 28 -4.37 10.95 1.30
C PRO A 28 -5.01 12.00 0.38
N ASN A 29 -4.82 11.91 -0.95
CA ASN A 29 -5.32 12.87 -1.93
C ASN A 29 -6.63 12.42 -2.58
N GLU A 30 -7.06 11.18 -2.33
CA GLU A 30 -8.27 10.62 -2.91
C GLU A 30 -9.48 11.41 -2.46
N TYR A 31 -10.40 11.68 -3.38
CA TYR A 31 -11.57 12.50 -3.08
C TYR A 31 -12.48 11.86 -2.01
N ASN A 32 -12.62 10.53 -2.01
CA ASN A 32 -13.50 9.82 -1.08
C ASN A 32 -12.81 9.35 0.21
N SER A 33 -11.55 9.74 0.44
CA SER A 33 -10.75 9.39 1.61
C SER A 33 -11.30 9.85 2.97
N LYS A 34 -12.40 10.62 3.00
CA LYS A 34 -13.03 11.19 4.21
C LYS A 34 -12.03 11.97 5.07
N ASN A 35 -11.13 12.68 4.41
CA ASN A 35 -10.14 13.56 5.00
C ASN A 35 -10.75 14.53 6.03
N VAL A 36 -10.23 14.51 7.25
CA VAL A 36 -10.53 15.49 8.31
C VAL A 36 -9.45 16.56 8.34
N ARG A 37 -8.18 16.13 8.39
CA ARG A 37 -7.01 17.01 8.41
C ARG A 37 -5.83 16.33 7.73
N ARG A 38 -5.03 17.09 7.01
CA ARG A 38 -3.79 16.63 6.37
C ARG A 38 -2.63 17.55 6.74
N GLU A 39 -1.45 16.98 6.95
CA GLU A 39 -0.22 17.75 7.07
C GLU A 39 0.36 17.99 5.68
N THR A 40 0.68 19.24 5.34
CA THR A 40 1.30 19.54 4.05
C THR A 40 2.73 18.98 4.04
N PRO A 41 3.08 18.07 3.11
CA PRO A 41 4.43 17.53 3.06
C PRO A 41 5.40 18.60 2.55
N LYS A 42 6.67 18.51 2.98
CA LYS A 42 7.73 19.43 2.52
C LYS A 42 7.95 19.37 1.01
N LYS A 43 7.81 18.17 0.44
CA LYS A 43 7.89 17.89 -1.00
C LYS A 43 6.77 16.91 -1.35
N LYS A 44 6.15 17.06 -2.52
CA LYS A 44 5.05 16.18 -2.96
C LYS A 44 5.44 14.70 -3.08
N GLN A 45 6.73 14.39 -3.22
CA GLN A 45 7.21 13.00 -3.27
C GLN A 45 7.31 12.32 -1.90
N MET A 46 7.10 13.07 -0.81
CA MET A 46 7.16 12.53 0.55
C MET A 46 5.79 12.10 1.02
N PHE A 47 5.74 10.96 1.73
CA PHE A 47 4.52 10.55 2.41
C PHE A 47 4.10 11.58 3.46
N GLN A 48 2.79 11.67 3.68
CA GLN A 48 2.20 12.63 4.60
C GLN A 48 1.34 11.93 5.65
N LYS A 49 1.36 12.51 6.86
CA LYS A 49 0.45 12.12 7.93
C LYS A 49 -0.90 12.78 7.70
N TRP A 50 -1.98 12.05 7.97
CA TRP A 50 -3.33 12.59 7.87
C TRP A 50 -4.32 11.90 8.81
N LEU A 51 -5.45 12.58 9.04
CA LEU A 51 -6.55 12.09 9.84
C LEU A 51 -7.77 11.90 8.93
N ARG A 52 -8.40 10.74 9.01
CA ARG A 52 -9.62 10.44 8.28
C ARG A 52 -10.77 10.10 9.21
N ARG A 53 -11.99 10.36 8.76
CA ARG A 53 -13.19 9.94 9.48
C ARG A 53 -13.50 8.50 9.13
N ASP A 54 -13.71 7.68 10.15
CA ASP A 54 -14.13 6.30 9.98
C ASP A 54 -15.23 5.89 10.98
N GLY A 55 -15.82 4.71 10.76
CA GLY A 55 -16.86 4.11 11.59
C GLY A 55 -18.28 4.48 11.14
N GLY A 56 -19.21 3.58 11.45
CA GLY A 56 -20.65 3.80 11.23
C GLY A 56 -21.27 4.79 12.22
N ARG A 57 -22.59 5.01 12.12
CA ARG A 57 -23.34 5.99 12.94
C ARG A 57 -23.02 5.94 14.44
N PHE A 58 -22.85 4.73 15.00
CA PHE A 58 -22.63 4.50 16.43
C PHE A 58 -21.15 4.48 16.85
N TRP A 59 -20.22 4.45 15.89
CA TRP A 59 -18.80 4.26 16.13
C TRP A 59 -17.94 5.26 15.36
N ALA A 60 -18.50 6.42 14.99
CA ALA A 60 -17.80 7.43 14.24
C ALA A 60 -16.59 7.95 15.03
N HIS A 61 -15.40 7.96 14.43
CA HIS A 61 -14.14 8.36 15.06
C HIS A 61 -13.13 8.92 14.03
N GLU A 62 -12.06 9.53 14.54
CA GLU A 62 -10.86 9.87 13.75
C GLU A 62 -9.89 8.69 13.75
N GLU A 63 -9.44 8.29 12.56
CA GLU A 63 -8.34 7.35 12.38
C GLU A 63 -7.12 8.12 11.88
N GLU A 64 -5.99 7.93 12.55
CA GLU A 64 -4.71 8.50 12.15
C GLU A 64 -3.97 7.61 11.16
N ILE A 65 -3.64 8.13 9.99
CA ILE A 65 -2.83 7.43 8.99
C ILE A 65 -1.43 8.03 9.02
N ASN A 66 -0.43 7.20 9.36
CA ASN A 66 0.96 7.65 9.39
C ASN A 66 1.57 7.72 7.98
N PRO A 67 2.64 8.53 7.79
CA PRO A 67 3.36 8.56 6.53
C PRO A 67 3.79 7.15 6.10
N GLY A 68 3.50 6.78 4.85
CA GLY A 68 3.88 5.51 4.24
C GLY A 68 2.87 4.38 4.44
N GLU A 69 1.84 4.56 5.28
CA GLU A 69 0.76 3.58 5.41
C GLU A 69 -0.10 3.52 4.15
N TYR A 70 -0.35 2.30 3.67
CA TYR A 70 -1.06 2.01 2.42
C TYR A 70 -2.54 1.66 2.62
N SER A 71 -3.34 1.72 1.54
CA SER A 71 -4.78 1.43 1.51
C SER A 71 -5.10 -0.05 1.24
N ASP A 72 -6.35 -0.36 0.87
CA ASP A 72 -6.77 -1.68 0.45
C ASP A 72 -6.11 -2.17 -0.83
N ASP A 73 -5.61 -1.26 -1.68
CA ASP A 73 -4.83 -1.57 -2.88
C ASP A 73 -3.65 -2.47 -2.55
N THR A 74 -2.75 -1.98 -1.70
CA THR A 74 -1.56 -2.75 -1.30
C THR A 74 -1.93 -3.93 -0.41
N GLN A 75 -2.96 -3.83 0.44
CA GLN A 75 -3.44 -4.96 1.24
C GLN A 75 -3.87 -6.14 0.37
N LEU A 76 -4.65 -5.88 -0.69
CA LEU A 76 -5.15 -6.91 -1.59
C LEU A 76 -4.10 -7.38 -2.59
N LEU A 77 -3.15 -6.52 -2.95
CA LEU A 77 -1.94 -6.90 -3.68
C LEU A 77 -1.13 -7.93 -2.87
N ILE A 78 -0.86 -7.64 -1.59
CA ILE A 78 -0.17 -8.56 -0.67
C ILE A 78 -0.96 -9.87 -0.53
N ALA A 79 -2.28 -9.80 -0.33
CA ALA A 79 -3.14 -10.97 -0.22
C ALA A 79 -3.09 -11.86 -1.47
N THR A 80 -3.04 -11.23 -2.65
CA THR A 80 -2.86 -11.94 -3.92
C THR A 80 -1.48 -12.61 -4.00
N ALA A 81 -0.41 -11.88 -3.68
CA ALA A 81 0.95 -12.43 -3.67
C ALA A 81 1.10 -13.60 -2.69
N ARG A 82 0.56 -13.49 -1.47
CA ARG A 82 0.60 -14.55 -0.46
C ARG A 82 -0.22 -15.77 -0.88
N SER A 83 -1.36 -15.58 -1.53
CA SER A 83 -2.13 -16.70 -2.10
C SER A 83 -1.34 -17.45 -3.17
N LEU A 84 -0.68 -16.72 -4.07
CA LEU A 84 0.07 -17.30 -5.19
C LEU A 84 1.25 -18.18 -4.74
N GLN A 85 1.72 -18.03 -3.51
CA GLN A 85 2.70 -18.94 -2.91
C GLN A 85 2.20 -20.38 -2.84
N TYR A 86 0.89 -20.62 -2.84
CA TYR A 86 0.31 -21.97 -2.69
C TYR A 86 0.09 -22.69 -4.02
N GLY A 87 0.76 -22.27 -5.10
CA GLY A 87 0.70 -22.93 -6.40
C GLY A 87 -0.73 -23.11 -6.89
N GLU A 88 -1.11 -24.33 -7.26
CA GLU A 88 -2.45 -24.65 -7.79
C GLU A 88 -3.61 -24.37 -6.81
N ASN A 89 -3.29 -24.25 -5.51
CA ASN A 89 -4.27 -24.03 -4.45
C ASN A 89 -4.50 -22.54 -4.14
N TRP A 90 -3.82 -21.61 -4.83
CA TRP A 90 -3.89 -20.18 -4.54
C TRP A 90 -5.33 -19.64 -4.49
N ASN A 91 -6.21 -20.12 -5.37
CA ASN A 91 -7.60 -19.66 -5.45
C ASN A 91 -8.40 -20.01 -4.18
N LYS A 92 -8.14 -21.17 -3.58
CA LYS A 92 -8.74 -21.58 -2.31
C LYS A 92 -8.21 -20.73 -1.16
N ILE A 93 -6.91 -20.42 -1.15
CA ILE A 93 -6.31 -19.55 -0.14
C ILE A 93 -6.91 -18.15 -0.23
N PHE A 94 -6.99 -17.60 -1.44
CA PHE A 94 -7.53 -16.27 -1.67
C PHE A 94 -9.00 -16.17 -1.22
N THR A 95 -9.83 -17.15 -1.59
CA THR A 95 -11.27 -17.13 -1.30
C THR A 95 -11.62 -17.55 0.13
N ARG A 96 -10.89 -18.48 0.74
CA ARG A 96 -11.25 -19.04 2.06
C ARG A 96 -10.49 -18.44 3.24
N ILE A 97 -9.36 -17.78 2.98
CA ILE A 97 -8.50 -17.22 4.03
C ILE A 97 -8.30 -15.73 3.82
N GLU A 98 -7.73 -15.32 2.68
CA GLU A 98 -7.33 -13.93 2.47
C GLU A 98 -8.50 -12.94 2.44
N LEU A 99 -9.47 -13.14 1.55
CA LEU A 99 -10.64 -12.27 1.44
C LEU A 99 -11.44 -12.23 2.75
N PRO A 100 -11.77 -13.37 3.40
CA PRO A 100 -12.44 -13.36 4.70
C PRO A 100 -11.65 -12.61 5.79
N ALA A 101 -10.33 -12.82 5.87
CA ALA A 101 -9.47 -12.14 6.83
C ALA A 101 -9.39 -10.63 6.57
N TRP A 102 -9.30 -10.23 5.30
CA TRP A 102 -9.18 -8.84 4.88
C TRP A 102 -10.32 -7.96 5.38
N VAL A 103 -11.56 -8.48 5.47
CA VAL A 103 -12.70 -7.74 6.04
C VAL A 103 -12.42 -7.21 7.46
N THR A 104 -11.56 -7.88 8.23
CA THR A 104 -11.22 -7.49 9.61
C THR A 104 -10.25 -6.30 9.68
N TYR A 105 -9.36 -6.14 8.70
CA TYR A 105 -8.29 -5.13 8.71
C TYR A 105 -8.31 -4.16 7.52
N GLU A 106 -9.36 -4.23 6.69
CA GLU A 106 -9.52 -3.38 5.51
C GLU A 106 -9.39 -1.90 5.87
N ARG A 107 -8.68 -1.16 5.01
CA ARG A 107 -8.67 0.30 5.09
C ARG A 107 -8.81 0.90 3.70
N GLY A 108 -10.00 1.41 3.40
CA GLY A 108 -10.29 2.01 2.08
C GLY A 108 -11.17 1.11 1.21
N GLY A 109 -11.44 -0.11 1.67
CA GLY A 109 -12.10 -1.18 0.92
C GLY A 109 -13.31 -0.73 0.11
N GLY A 110 -13.21 -0.92 -1.21
CA GLY A 110 -14.32 -0.72 -2.13
C GLY A 110 -15.55 -1.57 -1.80
N GLY A 111 -16.75 -1.00 -1.94
CA GLY A 111 -18.00 -1.65 -1.53
C GLY A 111 -18.29 -2.99 -2.21
N ALA A 112 -17.89 -3.15 -3.48
CA ALA A 112 -18.03 -4.42 -4.20
C ALA A 112 -17.13 -5.52 -3.62
N THR A 113 -15.83 -5.23 -3.46
CA THR A 113 -14.85 -6.14 -2.87
C THR A 113 -15.27 -6.58 -1.47
N LYS A 114 -15.72 -5.64 -0.62
CA LYS A 114 -16.16 -5.96 0.74
C LYS A 114 -17.37 -6.88 0.79
N ARG A 115 -18.37 -6.66 -0.08
CA ARG A 115 -19.53 -7.55 -0.19
C ARG A 115 -19.09 -8.96 -0.58
N ALA A 116 -18.28 -9.08 -1.63
CA ALA A 116 -17.80 -10.38 -2.07
C ALA A 116 -16.97 -11.10 -1.00
N ALA A 117 -16.04 -10.39 -0.35
CA ALA A 117 -15.23 -10.93 0.75
C ALA A 117 -16.08 -11.39 1.94
N THR A 118 -17.17 -10.66 2.24
CA THR A 118 -18.14 -11.05 3.28
C THR A 118 -18.90 -12.33 2.88
N THR A 119 -19.34 -12.46 1.63
CA THR A 119 -20.00 -13.68 1.14
C THR A 119 -19.09 -14.91 1.26
N TRP A 120 -17.81 -14.75 0.89
CA TRP A 120 -16.80 -15.80 1.07
C TRP A 120 -16.57 -16.17 2.53
N LYS A 121 -16.53 -15.18 3.42
CA LYS A 121 -16.44 -15.38 4.86
C LYS A 121 -17.62 -16.17 5.43
N GLU A 122 -18.82 -15.99 4.85
CA GLU A 122 -20.03 -16.75 5.18
C GLU A 122 -20.06 -18.15 4.55
N GLY A 123 -19.02 -18.53 3.79
CA GLY A 123 -18.85 -19.85 3.19
C GLY A 123 -19.53 -20.06 1.84
N THR A 124 -20.00 -18.99 1.20
CA THR A 124 -20.66 -19.03 -0.12
C THR A 124 -19.91 -18.16 -1.14
N ASN A 125 -20.19 -18.31 -2.43
CA ASN A 125 -19.58 -17.46 -3.46
C ASN A 125 -20.52 -16.28 -3.84
N PRO A 126 -19.98 -15.13 -4.31
CA PRO A 126 -20.77 -13.93 -4.62
C PRO A 126 -21.91 -14.10 -5.62
N TRP A 127 -21.84 -15.13 -6.48
CA TRP A 127 -22.82 -15.41 -7.52
C TRP A 127 -23.79 -16.55 -7.15
N SER A 128 -23.82 -16.98 -5.87
CA SER A 128 -24.71 -18.03 -5.36
C SER A 128 -25.79 -17.53 -4.39
N GLY A 129 -25.84 -16.22 -4.13
CA GLY A 129 -26.80 -15.60 -3.22
C GLY A 129 -28.20 -15.38 -3.82
N ASN A 130 -28.98 -14.53 -3.16
CA ASN A 130 -30.27 -14.09 -3.69
C ASN A 130 -30.10 -13.27 -4.99
N ASN A 131 -31.16 -13.19 -5.79
CA ASN A 131 -31.11 -12.54 -7.11
C ASN A 131 -30.62 -11.08 -7.07
N ALA A 132 -30.98 -10.31 -6.03
CA ALA A 132 -30.57 -8.92 -5.93
C ALA A 132 -29.06 -8.76 -5.72
N ASP A 133 -28.44 -9.62 -4.91
CA ASP A 133 -27.01 -9.57 -4.65
C ASP A 133 -26.19 -10.13 -5.81
N VAL A 134 -26.69 -11.16 -6.49
CA VAL A 134 -26.11 -11.67 -7.75
C VAL A 134 -26.10 -10.58 -8.82
N VAL A 135 -27.22 -9.86 -9.01
CA VAL A 135 -27.29 -8.73 -9.95
C VAL A 135 -26.32 -7.61 -9.56
N LYS A 136 -26.18 -7.27 -8.27
CA LYS A 136 -25.18 -6.27 -7.83
C LYS A 136 -23.75 -6.72 -8.12
N TYR A 137 -23.44 -8.01 -7.95
CA TYR A 137 -22.13 -8.58 -8.26
C TYR A 137 -21.80 -8.48 -9.75
N PHE A 138 -22.73 -8.82 -10.64
CA PHE A 138 -22.53 -8.67 -12.10
C PHE A 138 -22.52 -7.23 -12.60
N ASN A 139 -22.98 -6.27 -11.78
CA ASN A 139 -22.84 -4.83 -12.04
C ASN A 139 -21.58 -4.20 -11.40
N ALA A 140 -20.76 -4.98 -10.69
CA ALA A 140 -19.54 -4.48 -10.07
C ALA A 140 -18.40 -4.35 -11.10
N GLY A 141 -18.26 -3.16 -11.70
CA GLY A 141 -17.25 -2.83 -12.73
C GLY A 141 -16.05 -2.03 -12.24
N GLY A 142 -15.78 -2.01 -10.94
CA GLY A 142 -14.72 -1.21 -10.32
C GLY A 142 -13.30 -1.73 -10.59
N ASN A 143 -12.30 -0.88 -10.33
CA ASN A 143 -10.86 -1.13 -10.45
C ASN A 143 -10.27 -2.07 -9.38
N GLY A 144 -11.08 -2.52 -8.41
CA GLY A 144 -10.65 -3.37 -7.30
C GLY A 144 -9.93 -4.66 -7.70
N VAL A 145 -10.13 -5.15 -8.94
CA VAL A 145 -9.36 -6.27 -9.50
C VAL A 145 -8.01 -5.81 -10.04
N ALA A 146 -7.99 -4.76 -10.85
CA ALA A 146 -6.78 -4.27 -11.51
C ALA A 146 -5.70 -3.85 -10.48
N MET A 147 -6.10 -3.23 -9.37
CA MET A 147 -5.17 -2.75 -8.34
C MET A 147 -4.32 -3.85 -7.67
N ARG A 148 -4.77 -5.11 -7.73
CA ARG A 148 -4.15 -6.22 -6.98
C ARG A 148 -3.53 -7.32 -7.84
N ILE A 149 -3.63 -7.25 -9.18
CA ILE A 149 -3.25 -8.39 -10.04
C ILE A 149 -1.77 -8.44 -10.39
N LEU A 150 -1.00 -7.40 -10.06
CA LEU A 150 0.43 -7.29 -10.42
C LEU A 150 1.25 -8.55 -10.09
N PRO A 151 1.06 -9.22 -8.93
CA PRO A 151 1.77 -10.46 -8.61
C PRO A 151 1.49 -11.65 -9.53
N HIS A 152 0.38 -11.66 -10.29
CA HIS A 152 0.09 -12.74 -11.26
C HIS A 152 1.05 -12.75 -12.45
N VAL A 153 1.70 -11.61 -12.73
CA VAL A 153 2.61 -11.46 -13.85
C VAL A 153 3.97 -12.09 -13.55
N PHE A 154 4.44 -11.97 -12.31
CA PHE A 154 5.80 -12.34 -11.90
C PHE A 154 6.17 -13.79 -12.27
N GLY A 155 7.15 -13.93 -13.15
CA GLY A 155 7.68 -15.21 -13.59
C GLY A 155 6.78 -15.97 -14.58
N LYS A 156 5.67 -15.38 -15.01
CA LYS A 156 4.70 -15.98 -15.94
C LYS A 156 4.56 -15.21 -17.25
N GLU A 157 5.39 -14.20 -17.49
CA GLU A 157 5.21 -13.25 -18.60
C GLU A 157 5.36 -13.89 -19.99
N GLN A 158 6.02 -15.05 -20.05
CA GLN A 158 6.16 -15.83 -21.28
C GLN A 158 4.87 -16.53 -21.72
N ASN A 159 3.85 -16.60 -20.86
CA ASN A 159 2.55 -17.20 -21.18
C ASN A 159 1.39 -16.22 -20.88
N PRO A 160 1.16 -15.22 -21.74
CA PRO A 160 0.11 -14.21 -21.53
C PRO A 160 -1.29 -14.81 -21.39
N ASP A 161 -1.65 -15.82 -22.17
CA ASP A 161 -2.96 -16.47 -22.09
C ASP A 161 -3.22 -17.06 -20.68
N GLU A 162 -2.22 -17.71 -20.09
CA GLU A 162 -2.31 -18.23 -18.72
C GLU A 162 -2.43 -17.10 -17.70
N VAL A 163 -1.67 -16.01 -17.85
CA VAL A 163 -1.81 -14.83 -16.98
C VAL A 163 -3.22 -14.25 -17.08
N MET A 164 -3.76 -14.06 -18.28
CA MET A 164 -5.13 -13.54 -18.46
C MET A 164 -6.17 -14.45 -17.81
N HIS A 165 -6.03 -15.77 -17.97
CA HIS A 165 -6.89 -16.74 -17.30
C HIS A 165 -6.83 -16.61 -15.77
N GLN A 166 -5.64 -16.54 -15.18
CA GLN A 166 -5.47 -16.41 -13.72
C GLN A 166 -5.97 -15.05 -13.18
N VAL A 167 -5.77 -13.97 -13.95
CA VAL A 167 -6.27 -12.62 -13.62
C VAL A 167 -7.79 -12.57 -13.62
N VAL A 168 -8.45 -13.12 -14.65
CA VAL A 168 -9.91 -13.21 -14.69
C VAL A 168 -10.43 -14.10 -13.57
N LEU A 169 -9.80 -15.26 -13.33
CA LEU A 169 -10.14 -16.15 -12.22
C LEU A 169 -10.04 -15.42 -10.86
N ASN A 170 -9.00 -14.63 -10.62
CA ASN A 170 -8.89 -13.81 -9.42
C ASN A 170 -9.98 -12.73 -9.35
N GLY A 171 -10.26 -12.10 -10.50
CA GLY A 171 -11.25 -11.03 -10.61
C GLY A 171 -12.65 -11.46 -10.23
N ILE A 172 -13.12 -12.60 -10.75
CA ILE A 172 -14.47 -13.11 -10.49
C ILE A 172 -14.71 -13.42 -9.01
N PHE A 173 -13.68 -13.62 -8.19
CA PHE A 173 -13.89 -13.78 -6.75
C PHE A 173 -14.45 -12.53 -6.09
N THR A 174 -14.45 -11.37 -6.78
CA THR A 174 -14.91 -10.09 -6.24
C THR A 174 -15.81 -9.29 -7.17
N HIS A 175 -15.62 -9.39 -8.48
CA HIS A 175 -16.28 -8.54 -9.49
C HIS A 175 -16.78 -9.38 -10.66
N GLY A 176 -18.06 -9.25 -11.02
CA GLY A 176 -18.64 -9.99 -12.13
C GLY A 176 -18.71 -9.22 -13.45
N HIS A 177 -18.58 -7.89 -13.41
CA HIS A 177 -18.78 -7.06 -14.60
C HIS A 177 -17.52 -7.04 -15.50
N PRO A 178 -17.67 -7.15 -16.84
CA PRO A 178 -16.53 -7.14 -17.77
C PRO A 178 -15.58 -5.94 -17.61
N ARG A 179 -16.06 -4.72 -17.33
CA ARG A 179 -15.20 -3.54 -17.05
C ARG A 179 -14.16 -3.77 -15.94
N ALA A 180 -14.47 -4.54 -14.90
CA ALA A 180 -13.48 -4.83 -13.85
C ALA A 180 -12.42 -5.84 -14.34
N LEU A 181 -12.87 -6.86 -15.10
CA LEU A 181 -12.04 -7.96 -15.57
C LEU A 181 -11.13 -7.52 -16.72
N ILE A 182 -11.68 -6.80 -17.70
CA ILE A 182 -10.95 -6.27 -18.86
C ILE A 182 -9.94 -5.21 -18.44
N GLY A 183 -10.29 -4.33 -17.48
CA GLY A 183 -9.33 -3.40 -16.91
C GLY A 183 -8.13 -4.11 -16.27
N ALA A 184 -8.38 -5.22 -15.58
CA ALA A 184 -7.33 -6.02 -14.95
C ALA A 184 -6.47 -6.78 -15.96
N THR A 185 -7.06 -7.38 -17.00
CA THR A 185 -6.29 -8.06 -18.06
C THR A 185 -5.49 -7.08 -18.89
N LEU A 186 -6.04 -5.89 -19.20
CA LEU A 186 -5.30 -4.81 -19.86
C LEU A 186 -4.09 -4.37 -19.03
N TYR A 187 -4.27 -4.15 -17.72
CA TYR A 187 -3.17 -3.79 -16.82
C TYR A 187 -2.11 -4.92 -16.73
N ALA A 188 -2.53 -6.17 -16.65
CA ALA A 188 -1.63 -7.32 -16.64
C ALA A 188 -0.83 -7.45 -17.94
N ASP A 189 -1.46 -7.23 -19.10
CA ASP A 189 -0.77 -7.30 -20.39
C ASP A 189 0.21 -6.12 -20.57
N ALA A 190 -0.11 -4.95 -20.02
CA ALA A 190 0.81 -3.83 -19.96
C ALA A 190 2.06 -4.17 -19.14
N LEU A 191 1.89 -4.78 -17.96
CA LEU A 191 3.01 -5.26 -17.14
C LEU A 191 3.85 -6.32 -17.88
N ILE A 192 3.21 -7.26 -18.59
CA ILE A 192 3.89 -8.26 -19.43
C ILE A 192 4.76 -7.56 -20.49
N CYS A 193 4.20 -6.59 -21.22
CA CYS A 193 4.93 -5.85 -22.24
C CYS A 193 6.16 -5.14 -21.65
N LEU A 194 5.99 -4.44 -20.52
CA LEU A 194 7.07 -3.71 -19.85
C LEU A 194 8.14 -4.62 -19.25
N SER A 195 7.78 -5.84 -18.84
CA SER A 195 8.73 -6.81 -18.31
C SER A 195 9.75 -7.29 -19.36
N GLY A 196 9.37 -7.26 -20.64
CA GLY A 196 10.20 -7.68 -21.78
C GLY A 196 10.95 -6.54 -22.46
N THR A 197 10.78 -5.29 -22.00
CA THR A 197 11.39 -4.12 -22.63
C THR A 197 12.89 -4.05 -22.32
N THR A 198 13.74 -4.31 -23.32
CA THR A 198 15.20 -4.24 -23.21
C THR A 198 15.79 -2.89 -23.62
N GLU A 199 15.04 -2.12 -24.41
CA GLU A 199 15.43 -0.78 -24.90
C GLU A 199 14.67 0.33 -24.17
N THR A 200 14.96 1.59 -24.48
CA THR A 200 14.16 2.70 -23.95
C THR A 200 12.78 2.68 -24.61
N LEU A 201 11.72 2.55 -23.80
CA LEU A 201 10.34 2.61 -24.30
C LEU A 201 10.12 3.95 -25.01
N GLY A 202 9.70 3.89 -26.27
CA GLY A 202 9.32 5.06 -27.05
C GLY A 202 8.11 5.77 -26.46
N TYR A 203 8.04 7.09 -26.65
CA TYR A 203 6.90 7.89 -26.20
C TYR A 203 5.61 7.39 -26.86
N GLY A 204 4.69 6.88 -26.04
CA GLY A 204 3.42 6.29 -26.50
C GLY A 204 3.47 4.85 -27.01
N GLU A 205 4.65 4.22 -27.07
CA GLU A 205 4.83 2.88 -27.64
C GLU A 205 3.97 1.82 -26.93
N LEU A 206 3.84 1.88 -25.60
CA LEU A 206 3.04 0.92 -24.83
C LEU A 206 1.58 0.91 -25.28
N VAL A 207 1.00 2.08 -25.59
CA VAL A 207 -0.40 2.17 -26.05
C VAL A 207 -0.56 1.47 -27.40
N ASP A 208 0.35 1.70 -28.34
CA ASP A 208 0.32 1.07 -29.67
C ASP A 208 0.49 -0.44 -29.60
N VAL A 209 1.36 -0.92 -28.71
CA VAL A 209 1.55 -2.35 -28.46
C VAL A 209 0.27 -2.97 -27.91
N LEU A 210 -0.38 -2.33 -26.94
CA LEU A 210 -1.61 -2.84 -26.33
C LEU A 210 -2.80 -2.84 -27.31
N LEU A 211 -2.92 -1.82 -28.17
CA LEU A 211 -3.93 -1.81 -29.24
C LEU A 211 -3.79 -3.02 -30.19
N LYS A 212 -2.55 -3.41 -30.52
CA LYS A 212 -2.26 -4.60 -31.35
C LYS A 212 -2.49 -5.91 -30.62
N ARG A 213 -2.47 -5.91 -29.28
CA ARG A 213 -2.64 -7.09 -28.42
C ARG A 213 -4.05 -7.26 -27.90
N LYS A 214 -5.06 -6.60 -28.49
CA LYS A 214 -6.46 -6.70 -28.08
C LYS A 214 -6.98 -8.14 -27.99
N ASP A 215 -6.50 -9.01 -28.89
CA ASP A 215 -6.93 -10.40 -28.95
C ASP A 215 -6.31 -11.27 -27.83
N ILE A 216 -5.43 -10.68 -27.01
CA ILE A 216 -4.85 -11.29 -25.81
C ILE A 216 -5.60 -10.78 -24.58
N TRP A 217 -5.53 -9.49 -24.26
CA TRP A 217 -6.14 -8.94 -23.04
C TRP A 217 -7.67 -8.83 -23.12
N GLY A 218 -8.23 -8.70 -24.33
CA GLY A 218 -9.67 -8.57 -24.55
C GLY A 218 -10.38 -9.90 -24.77
N LYS A 219 -9.65 -11.02 -24.83
CA LYS A 219 -10.24 -12.35 -25.04
C LYS A 219 -10.85 -12.88 -23.75
N ILE A 220 -12.07 -13.43 -23.83
CA ILE A 220 -12.66 -14.20 -22.73
C ILE A 220 -11.83 -15.48 -22.54
N PRO A 221 -11.16 -15.68 -21.41
CA PRO A 221 -10.40 -16.90 -21.18
C PRO A 221 -11.35 -18.08 -21.02
N ASN A 222 -10.87 -19.28 -21.36
CA ASN A 222 -11.64 -20.50 -21.17
C ASN A 222 -11.72 -20.85 -19.68
N LEU A 223 -12.86 -20.58 -19.07
CA LEU A 223 -13.10 -20.83 -17.65
C LEU A 223 -13.69 -22.23 -17.41
N GLN A 224 -13.17 -23.28 -18.06
CA GLN A 224 -13.66 -24.68 -18.05
C GLN A 224 -14.00 -25.30 -16.67
N LYS A 225 -13.51 -24.74 -15.55
CA LYS A 225 -13.86 -25.15 -14.17
C LYS A 225 -14.96 -24.30 -13.52
N LEU A 226 -15.53 -23.37 -14.27
CA LEU A 226 -16.48 -22.34 -13.85
C LEU A 226 -17.59 -22.16 -14.89
N ASP A 227 -17.88 -23.14 -15.74
CA ASP A 227 -19.02 -23.07 -16.68
C ASP A 227 -20.33 -22.69 -15.98
N ASN A 228 -20.47 -23.09 -14.70
CA ASN A 228 -21.56 -22.65 -13.83
C ASN A 228 -21.60 -21.13 -13.60
N TRP A 229 -20.44 -20.48 -13.46
CA TRP A 229 -20.37 -19.02 -13.31
C TRP A 229 -20.86 -18.28 -14.55
N LEU A 230 -20.41 -18.68 -15.74
CA LEU A 230 -20.82 -18.03 -16.99
C LEU A 230 -22.33 -18.24 -17.24
N SER A 231 -22.83 -19.45 -16.98
CA SER A 231 -24.27 -19.74 -17.04
C SER A 231 -25.09 -18.86 -16.09
N ILE A 232 -24.60 -18.65 -14.86
CA ILE A 232 -25.25 -17.75 -13.90
C ILE A 232 -25.17 -16.29 -14.38
N ALA A 233 -24.05 -15.88 -14.96
CA ALA A 233 -23.85 -14.55 -15.53
C ALA A 233 -24.85 -14.28 -16.66
N ASP A 234 -25.02 -15.24 -17.58
CA ASP A 234 -26.01 -15.15 -18.65
C ASP A 234 -27.43 -15.09 -18.09
N LYS A 235 -27.77 -15.89 -17.09
CA LYS A 235 -29.08 -15.79 -16.46
C LYS A 235 -29.31 -14.42 -15.82
N ALA A 236 -28.32 -13.88 -15.11
CA ALA A 236 -28.40 -12.59 -14.44
C ALA A 236 -28.49 -11.42 -15.45
N LEU A 237 -27.82 -11.54 -16.59
CA LEU A 237 -27.74 -10.51 -17.64
C LEU A 237 -28.58 -10.82 -18.89
N LYS A 238 -29.54 -11.75 -18.77
CA LYS A 238 -30.48 -12.13 -19.85
C LYS A 238 -29.83 -12.59 -21.16
N GLY A 239 -28.76 -13.37 -21.06
CA GLY A 239 -28.02 -13.97 -22.19
C GLY A 239 -27.06 -13.02 -22.88
N LYS A 240 -26.72 -11.88 -22.25
CA LYS A 240 -25.92 -10.81 -22.86
C LYS A 240 -24.50 -10.73 -22.34
N TYR A 241 -24.00 -11.71 -21.58
CA TYR A 241 -22.70 -11.54 -20.92
C TYR A 241 -21.58 -11.34 -21.94
N THR A 242 -21.54 -12.19 -22.98
CA THR A 242 -20.57 -12.08 -24.08
C THR A 242 -20.74 -10.78 -24.87
N GLU A 243 -21.97 -10.35 -25.16
CA GLU A 243 -22.22 -9.07 -25.84
C GLU A 243 -21.68 -7.88 -25.02
N ILE A 244 -21.89 -7.88 -23.70
CA ILE A 244 -21.37 -6.84 -22.80
C ILE A 244 -19.84 -6.90 -22.74
N TRP A 245 -19.25 -8.10 -22.74
CA TRP A 245 -17.81 -8.25 -22.79
C TRP A 245 -17.23 -7.61 -24.04
N ASP A 246 -17.74 -7.97 -25.23
CA ASP A 246 -17.28 -7.42 -26.50
C ASP A 246 -17.47 -5.91 -26.60
N ALA A 247 -18.60 -5.40 -26.10
CA ALA A 247 -18.85 -3.96 -26.01
C ALA A 247 -17.81 -3.26 -25.13
N VAL A 248 -17.47 -3.83 -23.98
CA VAL A 248 -16.46 -3.25 -23.08
C VAL A 248 -15.05 -3.35 -23.67
N VAL A 249 -14.71 -4.39 -24.43
CA VAL A 249 -13.45 -4.43 -25.20
C VAL A 249 -13.41 -3.26 -26.18
N GLY A 250 -14.50 -3.02 -26.92
CA GLY A 250 -14.65 -1.85 -27.80
C GLY A 250 -14.46 -0.52 -27.06
N GLU A 251 -15.18 -0.30 -25.96
CA GLU A 251 -15.02 0.88 -25.08
C GLU A 251 -13.55 1.06 -24.64
N THR A 252 -12.87 -0.03 -24.30
CA THR A 252 -11.47 -0.01 -23.84
C THR A 252 -10.51 0.34 -24.97
N VAL A 253 -10.76 -0.13 -26.19
CA VAL A 253 -10.00 0.29 -27.37
C VAL A 253 -10.17 1.78 -27.61
N GLU A 254 -11.38 2.34 -27.50
CA GLU A 254 -11.62 3.79 -27.63
C GLU A 254 -10.88 4.62 -26.58
N LEU A 255 -10.76 4.11 -25.34
CA LEU A 255 -9.94 4.73 -24.29
C LEU A 255 -8.46 4.73 -24.67
N LEU A 256 -7.92 3.61 -25.15
CA LEU A 256 -6.53 3.54 -25.62
C LEU A 256 -6.28 4.43 -26.84
N GLU A 257 -7.24 4.54 -27.75
CA GLU A 257 -7.18 5.45 -28.88
C GLU A 257 -7.14 6.92 -28.43
N THR A 258 -7.96 7.29 -27.46
CA THR A 258 -7.94 8.62 -26.84
C THR A 258 -6.58 8.92 -26.20
N ALA A 259 -6.00 7.94 -25.50
CA ALA A 259 -4.65 8.05 -24.94
C ALA A 259 -3.60 8.25 -26.04
N ARG A 260 -3.67 7.45 -27.12
CA ARG A 260 -2.78 7.54 -28.28
C ARG A 260 -2.86 8.90 -28.96
N GLU A 261 -4.06 9.42 -29.20
CA GLU A 261 -4.26 10.77 -29.75
C GLU A 261 -3.68 11.86 -28.86
N GLY A 262 -3.81 11.70 -27.54
CA GLY A 262 -3.19 12.57 -26.55
C GLY A 262 -1.68 12.58 -26.67
N LEU A 263 -1.06 11.41 -26.71
CA LEU A 263 0.39 11.23 -26.83
C LEU A 263 0.92 11.75 -28.17
N ASN A 264 0.21 11.53 -29.28
CA ASN A 264 0.63 12.02 -30.61
C ASN A 264 0.71 13.55 -30.71
N LYS A 265 0.08 14.30 -29.79
CA LYS A 265 0.20 15.76 -29.71
C LYS A 265 1.50 16.22 -29.06
N GLY A 266 2.28 15.32 -28.47
CA GLY A 266 3.57 15.61 -27.85
C GLY A 266 3.48 16.75 -26.83
N ALA A 267 4.29 17.79 -27.01
CA ALA A 267 4.33 18.95 -26.12
C ALA A 267 3.02 19.77 -26.05
N LEU A 268 2.09 19.57 -26.98
CA LEU A 268 0.77 20.22 -26.96
C LEU A 268 -0.22 19.52 -26.00
N ASP A 269 0.14 18.36 -25.47
CA ASP A 269 -0.61 17.65 -24.45
C ASP A 269 -0.39 18.26 -23.05
N ILE A 270 -0.92 19.48 -22.88
CA ILE A 270 -0.77 20.29 -21.67
C ILE A 270 -1.92 19.99 -20.69
N GLY A 271 -1.56 19.74 -19.43
CA GLY A 271 -2.52 19.57 -18.33
C GLY A 271 -3.20 18.20 -18.32
N SER A 272 -4.43 18.15 -17.81
CA SER A 272 -5.18 16.92 -17.54
C SER A 272 -6.26 16.59 -18.59
N GLY A 273 -6.22 17.22 -19.77
CA GLY A 273 -7.30 17.11 -20.76
C GLY A 273 -7.50 15.69 -21.31
N VAL A 274 -6.43 14.91 -21.47
CA VAL A 274 -6.55 13.50 -21.87
C VAL A 274 -7.17 12.68 -20.74
N LEU A 275 -6.71 12.87 -19.50
CA LEU A 275 -7.27 12.18 -18.33
C LEU A 275 -8.76 12.48 -18.13
N GLU A 276 -9.19 13.72 -18.43
CA GLU A 276 -10.60 14.10 -18.43
C GLU A 276 -11.41 13.32 -19.46
N LYS A 277 -10.91 13.22 -20.70
CA LYS A 277 -11.55 12.42 -21.76
C LYS A 277 -11.59 10.93 -21.45
N LEU A 278 -10.58 10.41 -20.75
CA LEU A 278 -10.55 9.04 -20.27
C LEU A 278 -11.58 8.78 -19.14
N GLY A 279 -12.16 9.83 -18.56
CA GLY A 279 -13.15 9.71 -17.48
C GLY A 279 -12.57 9.73 -16.06
N CYS A 280 -11.29 10.09 -15.89
CA CYS A 280 -10.61 10.05 -14.58
C CYS A 280 -11.25 10.97 -13.53
N PHE A 281 -11.98 12.00 -13.96
CA PHE A 281 -12.62 12.98 -13.08
C PHE A 281 -14.15 12.84 -13.01
N ASP A 282 -14.73 11.89 -13.75
CA ASP A 282 -16.17 11.61 -13.69
C ASP A 282 -16.47 10.67 -12.51
N ARG A 283 -17.18 11.18 -11.51
CA ARG A 283 -17.54 10.48 -10.27
C ARG A 283 -18.32 9.17 -10.49
N LYS A 284 -18.91 8.95 -11.65
CA LYS A 284 -19.65 7.72 -11.96
C LYS A 284 -18.75 6.60 -12.48
N ILE A 285 -17.63 6.95 -13.10
CA ILE A 285 -16.78 6.01 -13.84
C ILE A 285 -15.30 6.10 -13.51
N ASN A 286 -14.85 7.06 -12.70
CA ASN A 286 -13.43 7.23 -12.35
C ASN A 286 -12.82 6.01 -11.65
N GLY A 287 -13.63 5.28 -10.87
CA GLY A 287 -13.26 4.00 -10.26
C GLY A 287 -13.52 2.78 -11.14
N ALA A 288 -13.87 2.93 -12.42
CA ALA A 288 -14.08 1.79 -13.31
C ALA A 288 -12.74 1.17 -13.73
N GLY A 289 -12.68 -0.17 -13.77
CA GLY A 289 -11.42 -0.88 -14.04
C GLY A 289 -10.74 -0.50 -15.35
N THR A 290 -11.51 -0.34 -16.43
CA THR A 290 -11.00 0.06 -17.76
C THR A 290 -10.48 1.50 -17.79
N VAL A 291 -11.17 2.43 -17.11
CA VAL A 291 -10.78 3.84 -17.01
C VAL A 291 -9.45 3.98 -16.27
N THR A 292 -9.33 3.39 -15.08
CA THR A 292 -8.10 3.47 -14.28
C THR A 292 -6.93 2.80 -14.99
N ALA A 293 -7.15 1.65 -15.64
CA ALA A 293 -6.10 0.96 -16.41
C ALA A 293 -5.61 1.81 -17.60
N ALA A 294 -6.52 2.32 -18.43
CA ALA A 294 -6.15 3.16 -19.57
C ALA A 294 -5.42 4.44 -19.14
N ALA A 295 -5.85 5.07 -18.04
CA ALA A 295 -5.20 6.24 -17.47
C ALA A 295 -3.78 5.95 -16.95
N ALA A 296 -3.59 4.82 -16.23
CA ALA A 296 -2.28 4.39 -15.76
C ALA A 296 -1.33 4.12 -16.94
N ILE A 297 -1.81 3.46 -17.99
CA ILE A 297 -1.05 3.17 -19.22
C ILE A 297 -0.67 4.46 -19.95
N TYR A 298 -1.59 5.40 -20.08
CA TYR A 298 -1.32 6.71 -20.66
C TYR A 298 -0.23 7.46 -19.88
N LEU A 299 -0.34 7.51 -18.55
CA LEU A 299 0.65 8.18 -17.70
C LEU A 299 2.01 7.48 -17.73
N ALA A 300 2.03 6.15 -17.73
CA ALA A 300 3.27 5.38 -17.87
C ALA A 300 3.95 5.70 -19.21
N SER A 301 3.17 5.80 -20.29
CA SER A 301 3.67 6.13 -21.62
C SER A 301 4.17 7.58 -21.74
N LYS A 302 3.47 8.51 -21.08
CA LYS A 302 3.81 9.94 -21.05
C LYS A 302 5.06 10.22 -20.21
N TYR A 303 5.19 9.54 -19.06
CA TYR A 303 6.23 9.79 -18.07
C TYR A 303 7.33 8.72 -18.03
N ALA A 304 7.44 7.87 -19.06
CA ALA A 304 8.49 6.86 -19.16
C ALA A 304 9.92 7.43 -19.01
N SER A 305 10.17 8.68 -19.43
CA SER A 305 11.48 9.33 -19.26
C SER A 305 11.62 10.13 -17.95
N ASN A 306 10.51 10.38 -17.24
CA ASN A 306 10.49 11.08 -15.96
C ASN A 306 9.50 10.44 -14.98
N PRO A 307 9.79 9.20 -14.53
CA PRO A 307 8.80 8.37 -13.85
C PRO A 307 8.40 8.94 -12.47
N HIS A 308 9.33 9.61 -11.76
CA HIS A 308 9.04 10.27 -10.48
C HIS A 308 8.00 11.39 -10.63
N GLN A 309 8.09 12.18 -11.70
CA GLN A 309 7.10 13.21 -11.99
C GLN A 309 5.73 12.57 -12.28
N GLY A 310 5.70 11.52 -13.10
CA GLY A 310 4.46 10.81 -13.42
C GLY A 310 3.73 10.28 -12.19
N LEU A 311 4.45 9.60 -11.28
CA LEU A 311 3.86 9.10 -10.05
C LEU A 311 3.35 10.24 -9.16
N THR A 312 4.13 11.32 -9.03
CA THR A 312 3.74 12.49 -8.24
C THR A 312 2.51 13.18 -8.83
N GLU A 313 2.39 13.25 -10.15
CA GLU A 313 1.22 13.83 -10.81
C GLU A 313 -0.02 13.00 -10.54
N ALA A 314 0.04 11.69 -10.78
CA ALA A 314 -1.06 10.76 -10.53
C ALA A 314 -1.57 10.82 -9.08
N ALA A 315 -0.65 10.81 -8.11
CA ALA A 315 -0.97 10.83 -6.69
C ALA A 315 -1.60 12.15 -6.22
N TYR A 316 -1.53 13.23 -7.00
CA TYR A 316 -2.04 14.56 -6.64
C TYR A 316 -3.11 15.09 -7.61
N LEU A 317 -3.69 14.23 -8.44
CA LEU A 317 -4.81 14.61 -9.31
C LEU A 317 -6.05 14.96 -8.48
N ASN A 318 -6.62 16.13 -8.74
CA ASN A 318 -7.86 16.53 -8.07
C ASN A 318 -9.06 15.75 -8.64
N ASN A 319 -9.96 15.31 -7.78
CA ASN A 319 -11.20 14.60 -8.14
C ASN A 319 -10.99 13.24 -8.86
N ALA A 320 -9.82 12.63 -8.71
CA ALA A 320 -9.53 11.29 -9.22
C ALA A 320 -9.51 10.25 -8.09
N ASP A 321 -9.53 8.98 -8.49
CA ASP A 321 -9.19 7.81 -7.66
C ASP A 321 -7.66 7.69 -7.61
N THR A 322 -7.04 8.51 -6.76
CA THR A 322 -5.59 8.81 -6.82
C THR A 322 -4.72 7.72 -6.23
N ASP A 323 -5.18 7.00 -5.20
CA ASP A 323 -4.50 5.80 -4.69
C ASP A 323 -4.43 4.74 -5.77
N THR A 324 -5.56 4.36 -6.36
CA THR A 324 -5.56 3.27 -7.35
C THR A 324 -4.79 3.62 -8.61
N LEU A 325 -4.99 4.83 -9.13
CA LEU A 325 -4.27 5.29 -10.31
C LEU A 325 -2.75 5.37 -10.07
N ALA A 326 -2.32 5.92 -8.93
CA ALA A 326 -0.90 6.02 -8.60
C ALA A 326 -0.29 4.65 -8.29
N SER A 327 -1.01 3.75 -7.64
CA SER A 327 -0.60 2.37 -7.38
C SER A 327 -0.35 1.62 -8.69
N MET A 328 -1.32 1.64 -9.61
CA MET A 328 -1.17 0.99 -10.92
C MET A 328 -0.04 1.62 -11.74
N LEU A 329 0.06 2.95 -11.77
CA LEU A 329 1.14 3.65 -12.45
C LEU A 329 2.52 3.29 -11.86
N GLY A 330 2.63 3.26 -10.53
CA GLY A 330 3.85 2.88 -9.83
C GLY A 330 4.26 1.44 -10.13
N GLY A 331 3.30 0.53 -10.28
CA GLY A 331 3.52 -0.82 -10.77
C GLY A 331 4.11 -0.87 -12.18
N LEU A 332 3.55 -0.11 -13.12
CA LEU A 332 4.04 -0.02 -14.51
C LEU A 332 5.44 0.58 -14.58
N LEU A 333 5.65 1.74 -13.95
CA LEU A 333 6.95 2.44 -13.96
C LEU A 333 8.02 1.61 -13.24
N GLY A 334 7.65 0.93 -12.15
CA GLY A 334 8.53 -0.01 -11.47
C GLY A 334 8.87 -1.23 -12.31
N MET A 335 7.93 -1.78 -13.08
CA MET A 335 8.20 -2.87 -14.02
C MET A 335 9.13 -2.41 -15.16
N LEU A 336 8.98 -1.17 -15.63
CA LEU A 336 9.80 -0.58 -16.69
C LEU A 336 11.23 -0.27 -16.24
N HIS A 337 11.39 0.35 -15.07
CA HIS A 337 12.67 0.90 -14.62
C HIS A 337 13.37 0.07 -13.54
N GLY A 338 12.69 -0.88 -12.91
CA GLY A 338 13.23 -1.62 -11.77
C GLY A 338 13.47 -0.73 -10.56
N THR A 339 14.46 -1.08 -9.72
CA THR A 339 14.67 -0.37 -8.46
C THR A 339 15.23 1.06 -8.61
N GLU A 340 15.77 1.41 -9.78
CA GLU A 340 16.21 2.78 -10.08
C GLU A 340 15.08 3.81 -10.04
N PHE A 341 13.83 3.38 -10.21
CA PHE A 341 12.66 4.22 -10.03
C PHE A 341 12.36 4.53 -8.55
N ILE A 342 12.86 3.73 -7.61
CA ILE A 342 12.48 3.87 -6.21
C ILE A 342 13.28 4.98 -5.54
N SER A 343 12.60 6.09 -5.24
CA SER A 343 13.15 7.17 -4.42
C SER A 343 13.48 6.69 -2.99
N VAL A 344 14.53 7.26 -2.39
CA VAL A 344 14.88 7.05 -0.97
C VAL A 344 13.69 7.37 -0.05
N SER A 345 12.90 8.40 -0.38
CA SER A 345 11.71 8.77 0.40
C SER A 345 10.60 7.74 0.37
N TRP A 346 10.62 6.78 -0.57
CA TRP A 346 9.62 5.73 -0.69
C TRP A 346 10.02 4.44 0.03
N MET A 347 11.26 4.33 0.50
CA MET A 347 11.70 3.20 1.33
C MET A 347 11.03 3.17 2.70
N ASP A 348 10.43 4.28 3.12
CA ASP A 348 9.63 4.38 4.35
C ASP A 348 8.17 3.92 4.16
N VAL A 349 7.81 3.38 2.98
CA VAL A 349 6.49 2.78 2.77
C VAL A 349 6.28 1.61 3.75
N GLN A 350 5.06 1.47 4.23
CA GLN A 350 4.69 0.41 5.15
C GLN A 350 5.11 -0.95 4.60
N ASP A 351 5.70 -1.76 5.47
CA ASP A 351 6.11 -3.14 5.20
C ASP A 351 7.09 -3.29 4.03
N TYR A 352 7.90 -2.27 3.72
CA TYR A 352 8.92 -2.28 2.66
C TYR A 352 9.74 -3.59 2.62
N GLU A 353 10.33 -4.01 3.75
CA GLU A 353 11.12 -5.25 3.79
C GLU A 353 10.29 -6.53 3.55
N TYR A 354 9.01 -6.53 3.89
CA TYR A 354 8.13 -7.65 3.61
C TYR A 354 7.70 -7.65 2.13
N LEU A 355 7.34 -6.49 1.56
CA LEU A 355 7.06 -6.33 0.12
C LEU A 355 8.25 -6.78 -0.73
N LYS A 356 9.48 -6.48 -0.31
CA LYS A 356 10.69 -6.99 -0.96
C LYS A 356 10.68 -8.51 -1.03
N LYS A 357 10.37 -9.21 0.07
CA LYS A 357 10.28 -10.69 0.07
C LYS A 357 9.25 -11.16 -0.96
N LEU A 358 8.11 -10.48 -1.05
CA LEU A 358 7.02 -10.86 -1.96
C LEU A 358 7.41 -10.84 -3.44
N ALA A 359 8.34 -9.96 -3.85
CA ALA A 359 8.83 -9.89 -5.23
C ALA A 359 9.62 -11.13 -5.68
N TYR A 360 10.13 -11.92 -4.73
CA TYR A 360 11.00 -13.08 -5.01
C TYR A 360 10.36 -14.42 -4.66
N LEU A 361 9.09 -14.43 -4.26
CA LEU A 361 8.42 -15.64 -3.83
C LEU A 361 8.25 -16.62 -4.98
N LYS A 362 8.55 -17.88 -4.69
CA LYS A 362 8.29 -18.99 -5.59
C LYS A 362 7.05 -19.74 -5.11
N PRO A 363 6.15 -20.15 -6.01
CA PRO A 363 5.05 -21.02 -5.64
C PRO A 363 5.56 -22.35 -5.09
N GLU A 364 5.05 -22.76 -3.95
CA GLU A 364 5.24 -24.07 -3.34
C GLU A 364 3.86 -24.74 -3.20
N ASN A 365 3.76 -26.00 -3.63
CA ASN A 365 2.53 -26.77 -3.46
C ASN A 365 2.42 -27.23 -2.00
N HIS A 366 1.94 -26.35 -1.13
CA HIS A 366 1.62 -26.70 0.25
C HIS A 366 0.21 -27.31 0.35
N ASP A 367 0.09 -28.35 1.16
CA ASP A 367 -1.20 -28.91 1.54
C ASP A 367 -1.96 -27.94 2.45
N ILE A 368 -3.23 -27.71 2.13
CA ILE A 368 -4.09 -26.81 2.92
C ILE A 368 -4.75 -27.60 4.07
N ASN A 369 -3.93 -28.16 4.94
CA ASN A 369 -4.41 -28.85 6.12
C ASN A 369 -4.63 -27.82 7.24
N ASN A 370 -5.91 -27.56 7.55
CA ASN A 370 -6.40 -26.72 8.65
C ASN A 370 -6.66 -25.23 8.32
N MET A 371 -7.75 -24.93 7.60
CA MET A 371 -8.27 -23.56 7.38
C MET A 371 -9.03 -22.99 8.61
N LYS A 372 -8.72 -23.46 9.83
CA LYS A 372 -9.37 -22.96 11.05
C LYS A 372 -8.69 -21.65 11.49
N ASP A 373 -9.38 -20.88 12.32
CA ASP A 373 -8.80 -19.68 12.96
C ASP A 373 -8.40 -18.57 11.96
N VAL A 374 -9.18 -18.42 10.88
CA VAL A 374 -9.09 -17.25 10.01
C VAL A 374 -9.42 -15.99 10.80
N LEU A 375 -8.64 -14.93 10.58
CA LEU A 375 -8.77 -13.64 11.25
C LEU A 375 -10.19 -13.07 11.10
N ASP A 376 -10.98 -13.13 12.16
CA ASP A 376 -12.38 -12.72 12.14
C ASP A 376 -12.77 -11.90 13.38
N TYR A 377 -12.91 -10.58 13.21
CA TYR A 377 -13.39 -9.71 14.29
C TYR A 377 -14.86 -9.93 14.69
N ASN A 378 -15.69 -10.52 13.81
CA ASN A 378 -17.09 -10.85 14.11
C ASN A 378 -17.22 -12.14 14.94
N ASN A 379 -16.17 -12.96 15.01
CA ASN A 379 -16.14 -14.09 15.92
C ASN A 379 -16.07 -13.57 17.38
N PRO A 380 -17.08 -13.84 18.24
CA PRO A 380 -17.14 -13.26 19.59
C PRO A 380 -15.95 -13.62 20.48
N THR A 381 -15.42 -14.84 20.34
CA THR A 381 -14.26 -15.31 21.10
C THR A 381 -13.01 -14.56 20.67
N PHE A 382 -12.82 -14.40 19.36
CA PHE A 382 -11.69 -13.66 18.81
C PHE A 382 -11.75 -12.16 19.17
N ASN A 383 -12.93 -11.57 19.04
CA ASN A 383 -13.22 -10.18 19.42
C ASN A 383 -12.84 -9.87 20.87
N SER A 384 -13.27 -10.75 21.79
CA SER A 384 -12.99 -10.60 23.22
C SER A 384 -11.49 -10.67 23.52
N LYS A 385 -10.77 -11.60 22.88
CA LYS A 385 -9.31 -11.70 23.00
C LYS A 385 -8.62 -10.42 22.50
N LEU A 386 -8.96 -9.95 21.30
CA LEU A 386 -8.36 -8.74 20.72
C LEU A 386 -8.48 -7.51 21.63
N LYS A 387 -9.64 -7.30 22.25
CA LYS A 387 -9.87 -6.16 23.16
C LYS A 387 -8.94 -6.16 24.37
N GLN A 388 -8.59 -7.35 24.87
CA GLN A 388 -7.74 -7.52 26.04
C GLN A 388 -6.25 -7.39 25.75
N LEU A 389 -5.84 -7.53 24.47
CA LEU A 389 -4.43 -7.48 24.10
C LEU A 389 -3.79 -6.12 24.43
N LYS A 390 -2.53 -6.19 24.84
CA LYS A 390 -1.62 -5.10 25.16
C LYS A 390 -0.39 -5.18 24.24
N PRO A 391 0.37 -4.08 24.08
CA PRO A 391 1.64 -4.12 23.37
C PRO A 391 2.56 -5.22 23.92
N GLY A 392 3.09 -6.06 23.03
CA GLY A 392 3.88 -7.24 23.36
C GLY A 392 3.10 -8.56 23.34
N ASP A 393 1.77 -8.54 23.48
CA ASP A 393 0.95 -9.74 23.39
C ASP A 393 0.86 -10.24 21.94
N ALA A 394 0.63 -11.54 21.78
CA ALA A 394 0.49 -12.19 20.48
C ALA A 394 -0.82 -12.97 20.37
N ILE A 395 -1.35 -13.07 19.14
CA ILE A 395 -2.52 -13.87 18.81
C ILE A 395 -2.28 -14.65 17.51
N ALA A 396 -2.70 -15.91 17.48
CA ALA A 396 -2.63 -16.71 16.28
C ALA A 396 -3.88 -16.47 15.40
N ALA A 397 -3.69 -16.19 14.11
CA ALA A 397 -4.74 -16.08 13.13
C ALA A 397 -4.21 -16.24 11.70
N LEU A 398 -4.90 -17.05 10.88
CA LEU A 398 -4.63 -17.10 9.45
C LEU A 398 -5.08 -15.79 8.78
N PRO A 399 -4.37 -15.31 7.74
CA PRO A 399 -3.19 -15.91 7.07
C PRO A 399 -1.83 -15.55 7.70
N PHE A 400 -1.79 -14.92 8.87
CA PHE A 400 -0.58 -14.31 9.42
C PHE A 400 0.23 -15.24 10.34
N ASN A 401 -0.28 -16.44 10.62
CA ASN A 401 0.18 -17.35 11.67
C ASN A 401 0.12 -16.66 13.04
N THR A 402 1.17 -15.95 13.45
CA THR A 402 1.21 -15.18 14.70
C THR A 402 1.23 -13.68 14.42
N LEU A 403 0.36 -12.94 15.10
CA LEU A 403 0.30 -11.48 15.08
C LEU A 403 0.69 -10.92 16.45
N THR A 404 1.75 -10.12 16.52
CA THR A 404 2.19 -9.44 17.74
C THR A 404 1.67 -8.00 17.76
N VAL A 405 1.06 -7.57 18.86
CA VAL A 405 0.63 -6.18 19.04
C VAL A 405 1.85 -5.30 19.28
N LYS A 406 2.12 -4.39 18.37
CA LYS A 406 3.19 -3.38 18.51
C LYS A 406 2.69 -2.12 19.18
N GLU A 407 1.45 -1.75 18.92
CA GLU A 407 0.87 -0.51 19.41
C GLU A 407 -0.63 -0.70 19.66
N LYS A 408 -1.14 -0.06 20.72
CA LYS A 408 -2.56 0.11 20.98
C LYS A 408 -2.81 1.58 21.25
N ARG A 409 -3.46 2.27 20.32
CA ARG A 409 -3.72 3.71 20.41
C ARG A 409 -5.21 3.99 20.53
N PRO A 410 -5.65 4.91 21.41
CA PRO A 410 -7.03 5.36 21.44
C PRO A 410 -7.33 6.25 20.22
N ASN A 411 -8.52 6.12 19.66
CA ASN A 411 -9.03 7.00 18.61
C ASN A 411 -9.98 8.04 19.21
N LYS A 412 -9.96 9.26 18.66
CA LYS A 412 -10.90 10.30 19.05
C LYS A 412 -12.29 9.96 18.54
N ALA A 413 -13.20 9.59 19.44
CA ALA A 413 -14.59 9.26 19.13
C ALA A 413 -15.45 10.52 18.96
N TYR A 414 -16.38 10.49 18.01
CA TYR A 414 -17.45 11.47 17.88
C TYR A 414 -18.77 10.98 18.48
N ALA A 415 -18.93 9.67 18.65
CA ALA A 415 -20.09 9.07 19.27
C ALA A 415 -19.96 9.07 20.81
N SER A 416 -20.99 9.57 21.50
CA SER A 416 -21.01 9.61 22.97
C SER A 416 -20.91 8.21 23.57
N GLY A 417 -20.02 8.04 24.55
CA GLY A 417 -19.80 6.76 25.23
C GLY A 417 -19.10 5.69 24.38
N ALA A 418 -18.59 6.02 23.19
CA ALA A 418 -17.83 5.09 22.37
C ALA A 418 -16.34 5.13 22.71
N VAL A 419 -15.76 3.97 22.98
CA VAL A 419 -14.32 3.77 23.19
C VAL A 419 -13.80 2.95 22.02
N ILE A 420 -12.93 3.55 21.21
CA ILE A 420 -12.34 2.92 20.03
C ILE A 420 -10.82 2.92 20.18
N HIS A 421 -10.20 1.76 20.00
CA HIS A 421 -8.75 1.65 19.89
C HIS A 421 -8.37 1.10 18.52
N THR A 422 -7.24 1.55 17.99
CA THR A 422 -6.55 0.90 16.88
C THR A 422 -5.38 0.10 17.43
N LEU A 423 -5.35 -1.18 17.11
CA LEU A 423 -4.25 -2.10 17.34
C LEU A 423 -3.39 -2.14 16.07
N LYS A 424 -2.10 -1.85 16.17
CA LYS A 424 -1.12 -2.18 15.13
C LYS A 424 -0.55 -3.54 15.45
N LEU A 425 -0.87 -4.54 14.62
CA LEU A 425 -0.33 -5.90 14.75
C LEU A 425 0.69 -6.14 13.65
N VAL A 426 1.74 -6.91 13.95
CA VAL A 426 2.79 -7.28 13.00
C VAL A 426 2.95 -8.78 12.98
N SER A 427 2.92 -9.38 11.79
CA SER A 427 3.15 -10.81 11.58
C SER A 427 4.62 -11.18 11.77
N GLU A 428 4.90 -12.47 11.98
CA GLU A 428 6.28 -12.98 12.05
C GLU A 428 7.08 -12.68 10.79
N GLU A 429 6.44 -12.66 9.62
CA GLU A 429 7.08 -12.37 8.35
C GLU A 429 7.37 -10.88 8.12
N GLY A 430 6.74 -10.01 8.93
CA GLY A 430 6.97 -8.57 8.94
C GLY A 430 5.84 -7.71 8.35
N GLN A 431 4.69 -8.30 8.01
CA GLN A 431 3.53 -7.53 7.56
C GLN A 431 2.84 -6.87 8.75
N SER A 432 2.55 -5.58 8.66
CA SER A 432 1.73 -4.85 9.63
C SER A 432 0.29 -4.70 9.15
N ILE A 433 -0.65 -4.86 10.08
CA ILE A 433 -2.09 -4.64 9.88
C ILE A 433 -2.67 -3.83 11.03
N PHE A 434 -3.80 -3.17 10.78
CA PHE A 434 -4.47 -2.32 11.74
C PHE A 434 -5.88 -2.86 12.00
N ILE A 435 -6.17 -3.21 13.26
CA ILE A 435 -7.49 -3.71 13.66
C ILE A 435 -8.10 -2.76 14.68
N LYS A 436 -9.39 -2.45 14.50
CA LYS A 436 -10.11 -1.56 15.41
C LYS A 436 -10.94 -2.36 16.40
N THR A 437 -10.87 -1.98 17.67
CA THR A 437 -11.73 -2.54 18.73
C THR A 437 -12.76 -1.52 19.16
N PHE A 438 -14.00 -1.96 19.35
CA PHE A 438 -15.14 -1.10 19.70
C PHE A 438 -15.77 -1.53 21.02
N GLU A 439 -15.86 -0.60 21.97
CA GLU A 439 -16.37 -0.81 23.32
C GLU A 439 -17.24 0.38 23.75
N LYS A 440 -18.26 0.13 24.60
CA LYS A 440 -18.98 1.21 25.27
C LYS A 440 -18.26 1.57 26.56
N ALA A 441 -18.15 2.86 26.84
CA ALA A 441 -17.68 3.33 28.13
C ALA A 441 -18.57 2.74 29.24
N PRO A 442 -17.99 2.28 30.36
CA PRO A 442 -18.78 1.85 31.51
C PRO A 442 -19.69 3.00 31.98
N GLU A 443 -20.96 2.69 32.26
CA GLU A 443 -21.90 3.67 32.80
C GLU A 443 -21.35 4.26 34.10
N VAL A 444 -21.04 5.55 34.09
CA VAL A 444 -20.81 6.29 35.33
C VAL A 444 -22.19 6.45 35.97
N LYS A 445 -22.52 5.57 36.93
CA LYS A 445 -23.60 5.86 37.89
C LYS A 445 -23.22 7.15 38.60
N GLN A 446 -23.88 8.25 38.26
CA GLN A 446 -23.71 9.51 38.99
C GLN A 446 -24.05 9.25 40.46
N PRO A 447 -23.15 9.53 41.41
CA PRO A 447 -23.54 9.57 42.81
C PRO A 447 -24.46 10.78 42.98
N GLN A 448 -25.69 10.52 43.44
CA GLN A 448 -26.59 11.56 43.91
C GLN A 448 -25.88 12.38 44.98
N SER A 449 -25.84 13.69 44.75
CA SER A 449 -25.33 14.70 45.66
C SER A 449 -26.07 14.67 46.99
N ASN A 450 -25.34 14.48 48.09
CA ASN A 450 -25.70 15.05 49.38
C ASN A 450 -24.50 15.85 49.88
N ILE A 451 -24.70 17.16 49.95
CA ILE A 451 -23.76 18.13 50.50
C ILE A 451 -23.79 17.99 52.02
N THR A 452 -22.64 17.85 52.66
CA THR A 452 -22.34 18.43 53.99
C THR A 452 -20.86 18.24 54.33
N GLY A 453 -20.24 19.29 54.87
CA GLY A 453 -19.02 19.18 55.67
C GLY A 453 -17.76 19.79 55.07
N GLN A 454 -17.44 21.01 55.52
CA GLN A 454 -16.11 21.63 55.43
C GLN A 454 -15.05 20.75 56.12
N GLY A 455 -13.89 20.61 55.49
CA GLY A 455 -12.69 20.02 56.09
C GLY A 455 -11.47 20.25 55.20
N THR A 456 -10.58 21.12 55.63
CA THR A 456 -9.31 21.47 54.98
C THR A 456 -8.19 20.47 55.29
N LEU A 457 -7.28 20.31 54.32
CA LEU A 457 -5.91 19.70 54.32
C LEU A 457 -5.81 18.18 54.08
N PRO A 458 -4.68 17.64 53.52
CA PRO A 458 -3.47 18.27 52.96
C PRO A 458 -3.08 17.78 51.52
N LEU A 459 -2.21 18.54 50.86
CA LEU A 459 -1.45 18.11 49.68
C LEU A 459 -0.41 17.05 50.09
N ASP A 460 -0.55 15.82 49.59
CA ASP A 460 0.50 14.79 49.71
C ASP A 460 0.93 14.26 48.33
N LYS A 461 2.23 14.51 48.08
CA LYS A 461 3.27 13.67 47.46
C LYS A 461 3.02 12.97 46.12
N LYS A 462 3.86 13.36 45.14
CA LYS A 462 4.23 12.57 43.96
C LYS A 462 4.66 11.14 44.38
N PRO A 463 4.21 10.08 43.69
CA PRO A 463 4.80 8.77 43.87
C PRO A 463 6.23 8.76 43.35
N ASP A 464 7.13 8.36 44.24
CA ASP A 464 8.54 8.08 44.01
C ASP A 464 8.65 6.69 43.37
N ILE A 465 8.89 6.61 42.06
CA ILE A 465 9.17 5.33 41.38
C ILE A 465 10.68 5.11 41.43
N LYS A 466 11.10 4.18 42.28
CA LYS A 466 12.44 3.59 42.22
C LYS A 466 12.58 2.81 40.91
N GLU A 467 13.45 3.28 40.02
CA GLU A 467 14.01 2.46 38.94
C GLU A 467 14.73 1.27 39.56
N GLN A 468 14.23 0.05 39.34
CA GLN A 468 14.99 -1.16 39.58
C GLN A 468 15.93 -1.38 38.39
N SER A 469 17.22 -1.52 38.72
CA SER A 469 18.32 -1.78 37.79
C SER A 469 18.13 -3.08 37.03
N TYR A 470 18.00 -2.98 35.70
CA TYR A 470 18.29 -4.11 34.81
C TYR A 470 19.82 -4.26 34.69
N ASP A 471 20.36 -5.43 35.04
CA ASP A 471 21.78 -5.76 34.87
C ASP A 471 22.10 -5.80 33.37
N SER A 472 22.57 -4.67 32.87
CA SER A 472 22.92 -4.42 31.47
C SER A 472 24.41 -4.67 31.24
N ARG A 473 24.91 -5.85 31.60
CA ARG A 473 26.29 -6.21 31.24
C ARG A 473 26.37 -6.83 29.85
N ARG A 474 26.69 -5.94 28.91
CA ARG A 474 27.33 -6.12 27.59
C ARG A 474 26.46 -6.65 26.45
N VAL A 475 25.55 -5.81 25.97
CA VAL A 475 25.33 -5.70 24.52
C VAL A 475 26.03 -4.43 24.07
N ALA A 476 27.16 -4.56 23.37
CA ALA A 476 27.82 -3.41 22.77
C ALA A 476 26.90 -2.84 21.69
N LYS A 477 26.19 -1.75 22.00
CA LYS A 477 25.47 -0.99 20.98
C LYS A 477 26.50 -0.38 20.02
N PRO A 478 26.34 -0.53 18.69
CA PRO A 478 27.24 0.10 17.75
C PRO A 478 27.18 1.63 17.90
N VAL A 479 28.33 2.29 17.82
CA VAL A 479 28.46 3.76 17.94
C VAL A 479 27.59 4.48 16.89
N LEU A 480 27.47 3.88 15.70
CA LEU A 480 26.56 4.26 14.63
C LEU A 480 25.64 3.10 14.28
N ASP A 481 24.34 3.26 14.54
CA ASP A 481 23.30 2.37 14.03
C ASP A 481 22.59 3.01 12.81
N ALA A 482 21.71 2.24 12.17
CA ALA A 482 21.00 2.69 10.98
C ALA A 482 20.18 3.98 11.21
N ASN A 483 19.64 4.20 12.42
CA ASN A 483 18.87 5.40 12.74
C ASN A 483 19.78 6.62 12.90
N LYS A 484 20.96 6.44 13.49
CA LYS A 484 21.99 7.49 13.59
C LYS A 484 22.50 7.89 12.22
N ILE A 485 22.82 6.92 11.35
CA ILE A 485 23.31 7.19 9.99
C ILE A 485 22.27 7.99 9.19
N ARG A 486 20.99 7.61 9.25
CA ARG A 486 19.88 8.34 8.58
C ARG A 486 19.68 9.75 9.15
N SER A 487 19.78 9.89 10.47
CA SER A 487 19.65 11.20 11.12
C SER A 487 20.81 12.13 10.73
N ILE A 488 22.03 11.60 10.59
CA ILE A 488 23.18 12.37 10.15
C ILE A 488 23.04 12.78 8.68
N ALA A 489 22.59 11.90 7.79
CA ALA A 489 22.39 12.22 6.38
C ALA A 489 21.45 13.44 6.17
N ASN A 490 20.45 13.60 7.04
CA ASN A 490 19.51 14.72 7.01
C ASN A 490 20.04 16.03 7.62
N LEU A 491 21.20 15.99 8.29
CA LEU A 491 21.82 17.16 8.91
C LEU A 491 22.87 17.81 8.01
N LEU A 492 23.29 17.15 6.93
CA LEU A 492 24.36 17.64 6.06
C LEU A 492 23.83 18.50 4.91
N PRO A 493 24.64 19.42 4.37
CA PRO A 493 24.23 20.27 3.24
C PRO A 493 23.82 19.46 2.01
N GLU A 494 22.73 19.86 1.34
CA GLU A 494 22.09 19.11 0.23
C GLU A 494 23.02 18.84 -0.98
N ASN A 495 24.07 19.63 -1.16
CA ASN A 495 25.02 19.50 -2.28
C ASN A 495 26.26 18.66 -1.94
N MET A 496 26.29 18.00 -0.77
CA MET A 496 27.42 17.19 -0.34
C MET A 496 27.31 15.77 -0.95
N PRO A 497 28.30 15.31 -1.74
CA PRO A 497 28.30 13.94 -2.27
C PRO A 497 28.26 12.87 -1.16
N SER A 498 27.57 11.76 -1.40
CA SER A 498 27.33 10.72 -0.39
C SER A 498 28.61 10.11 0.19
N ASP A 499 29.66 9.96 -0.61
CA ASP A 499 30.99 9.51 -0.18
C ASP A 499 31.64 10.52 0.79
N GLN A 500 31.51 11.82 0.51
CA GLN A 500 32.03 12.89 1.36
C GLN A 500 31.30 12.96 2.71
N CYS A 501 30.02 12.60 2.76
CA CYS A 501 29.28 12.46 4.01
C CYS A 501 29.89 11.39 4.92
N PHE A 502 30.29 10.23 4.37
CA PHE A 502 30.94 9.17 5.14
C PHE A 502 32.32 9.58 5.66
N PHE A 503 33.12 10.27 4.83
CA PHE A 503 34.42 10.80 5.25
C PHE A 503 34.28 11.85 6.34
N PHE A 504 33.27 12.72 6.26
CA PHE A 504 32.99 13.72 7.30
C PHE A 504 32.63 13.08 8.64
N ILE A 505 31.76 12.06 8.63
CA ILE A 505 31.40 11.31 9.84
C ILE A 505 32.64 10.58 10.40
N SER A 506 33.44 9.95 9.53
CA SER A 506 34.67 9.28 9.92
C SER A 506 35.65 10.23 10.61
N ASP A 507 35.79 11.45 10.10
CA ASP A 507 36.67 12.46 10.72
C ASP A 507 36.15 12.91 12.09
N ILE A 508 34.83 13.07 12.27
CA ILE A 508 34.24 13.37 13.58
C ILE A 508 34.52 12.24 14.58
N LEU A 509 34.38 10.98 14.17
CA LEU A 509 34.69 9.83 15.03
C LEU A 509 36.18 9.79 15.39
N ALA A 510 37.06 10.08 14.43
CA ALA A 510 38.50 10.12 14.69
C ALA A 510 38.86 11.20 15.74
N GLU A 511 38.22 12.38 15.69
CA GLU A 511 38.42 13.40 16.73
C GLU A 511 37.82 13.01 18.08
N LEU A 512 36.71 12.25 18.10
CA LEU A 512 36.18 11.69 19.34
C LEU A 512 37.12 10.67 19.98
N GLU A 513 37.76 9.84 19.17
CA GLU A 513 38.76 8.84 19.62
C GLU A 513 40.03 9.49 20.17
N ARG A 514 40.41 10.66 19.63
CA ARG A 514 41.54 11.45 20.15
C ARG A 514 41.23 12.14 21.48
N GLY A 515 39.96 12.43 21.75
CA GLY A 515 39.51 13.07 22.98
C GLY A 515 39.54 12.10 24.18
N VAL A 516 40.37 12.37 25.18
CA VAL A 516 40.52 11.54 26.41
C VAL A 516 39.19 11.33 27.17
N THR A 517 38.21 12.23 27.00
CA THR A 517 36.88 12.16 27.64
C THR A 517 35.77 11.70 26.69
N GLY A 518 36.12 11.24 25.48
CA GLY A 518 35.16 10.91 24.43
C GLY A 518 34.38 12.13 23.93
N ARG A 519 34.98 13.33 24.02
CA ARG A 519 34.45 14.63 23.55
C ARG A 519 35.50 15.34 22.70
N ILE A 520 35.05 16.08 21.69
CA ILE A 520 35.91 16.93 20.86
C ILE A 520 36.19 18.25 21.62
N ASN A 521 37.46 18.63 21.75
CA ASN A 521 37.89 19.90 22.35
C ASN A 521 37.86 21.05 21.32
N GLU A 522 38.07 22.30 21.75
CA GLU A 522 37.98 23.47 20.84
C GLU A 522 38.94 23.38 19.65
N GLU A 523 40.16 22.91 19.87
CA GLU A 523 41.15 22.71 18.80
C GLU A 523 40.69 21.66 17.76
N GLY A 524 40.09 20.55 18.20
CA GLY A 524 39.51 19.54 17.31
C GLY A 524 38.29 20.04 16.52
N PHE A 525 37.49 20.92 17.11
CA PHE A 525 36.40 21.60 16.38
C PHE A 525 36.94 22.50 15.28
N ASP A 526 37.99 23.28 15.56
CA ASP A 526 38.60 24.17 14.56
C ASP A 526 39.25 23.39 13.42
N VAL A 527 39.87 22.24 13.71
CA VAL A 527 40.40 21.33 12.69
C VAL A 527 39.29 20.82 11.76
N LEU A 528 38.18 20.34 12.32
CA LEU A 528 37.05 19.81 11.53
C LEU A 528 36.38 20.90 10.69
N ILE A 529 36.15 22.09 11.26
CA ILE A 529 35.56 23.22 10.54
C ILE A 529 36.46 23.64 9.37
N ASN A 530 37.76 23.78 9.61
CA ASN A 530 38.69 24.20 8.56
C ASN A 530 38.80 23.16 7.45
N ARG A 531 38.83 21.86 7.79
CA ARG A 531 38.93 20.76 6.82
C ARG A 531 37.69 20.65 5.92
N TRP A 532 36.50 20.88 6.49
CA TRP A 532 35.22 20.69 5.80
C TRP A 532 34.55 21.99 5.33
N ARG A 533 35.23 23.14 5.49
CA ARG A 533 34.73 24.47 5.10
C ARG A 533 34.26 24.55 3.65
N LYS A 534 34.93 23.86 2.72
CA LYS A 534 34.59 23.82 1.28
C LYS A 534 33.19 23.22 1.00
N HIS A 535 32.62 22.49 1.95
CA HIS A 535 31.28 21.91 1.88
C HIS A 535 30.26 22.67 2.74
N ASN A 536 30.56 23.90 3.16
CA ASN A 536 29.69 24.73 4.02
C ASN A 536 29.37 24.11 5.39
N ILE A 537 30.25 23.23 5.89
CA ILE A 537 30.14 22.68 7.23
C ILE A 537 30.53 23.75 8.25
N THR A 538 29.75 23.83 9.32
CA THR A 538 29.92 24.80 10.42
C THR A 538 29.93 24.07 11.76
N LYS A 539 30.34 24.77 12.83
CA LYS A 539 30.31 24.25 14.21
C LYS A 539 28.95 23.66 14.57
N TRP A 540 27.87 24.31 14.15
CA TRP A 540 26.49 23.85 14.36
C TRP A 540 26.22 22.46 13.77
N HIS A 541 26.72 22.17 12.57
CA HIS A 541 26.56 20.86 11.93
C HIS A 541 27.27 19.77 12.72
N ILE A 542 28.52 20.03 13.14
CA ILE A 542 29.32 19.08 13.94
C ILE A 542 28.64 18.79 15.28
N GLU A 543 28.16 19.83 15.98
CA GLU A 543 27.45 19.68 17.25
C GLU A 543 26.15 18.85 17.13
N ARG A 544 25.44 18.98 15.99
CA ARG A 544 24.22 18.21 15.74
C ARG A 544 24.53 16.74 15.44
N VAL A 545 25.58 16.46 14.67
CA VAL A 545 26.06 15.09 14.43
C VAL A 545 26.49 14.43 15.74
N LEU A 546 27.25 15.14 16.57
CA LEU A 546 27.64 14.66 17.91
C LEU A 546 26.42 14.36 18.79
N LYS A 547 25.40 15.24 18.79
CA LYS A 547 24.17 14.98 19.54
C LYS A 547 23.46 13.69 19.11
N VAL A 548 23.49 13.35 17.81
CA VAL A 548 22.93 12.11 17.28
C VAL A 548 23.78 10.91 17.69
N ILE A 549 25.10 11.03 17.67
CA ILE A 549 26.02 9.96 18.10
C ILE A 549 25.81 9.62 19.58
N TYR A 550 25.64 10.64 20.45
CA TYR A 550 25.54 10.44 21.91
C TYR A 550 24.14 10.09 22.44
N ASN A 551 23.05 10.62 21.86
CA ASN A 551 21.73 10.61 22.52
C ASN A 551 20.69 9.69 21.88
N TYR A 552 21.06 8.92 20.86
CA TYR A 552 20.20 7.90 20.25
C TYR A 552 20.71 6.49 20.56
#